data_AF-A0A255DUB2-F1
#
_entry.id   AF-A0A255DUB2-F1
#
_cell.length_a   1.000
_cell.length_b   1.000
_cell.length_c   1.000
_cell.angle_alpha   90.00
_cell.angle_beta   90.00
_cell.angle_gamma   90.00
#
_symmetry.space_group_name_H-M   'P 1'
#
loop_
_entity.id
_entity.type
_entity.pdbx_description
1 polymer ?
#
loop_
_entity_poly.entity_id
_entity_poly.type
_entity_poly.pdbx_seq_one_letter_code
_entity_poly.pdbx_strand_id
1 'polypeptide(L)'
;MPNGTVHGWRFWRVDPAAVNTRDAVLWSPYDGRTAWPQKHFRARCPVHPAHDPPASDCLCGVYAVPNVVDIRWQVRAIRFNAIPKSATPPFLVIGRVTLSHAVPHTDSAPGGPLYPEFRAAEATINGLYVFKDREHGPAKSQELQSLLSSAYDVPVSIGGTCVHGA
;
A
#
# COMPACT_ATOMS: atom_id res chain seq x y z
N MET A 1 15.62 17.78 15.06
CA MET A 1 14.44 17.46 14.23
C MET A 1 13.66 16.39 14.97
N PRO A 2 12.34 16.51 15.19
CA PRO A 2 11.64 15.47 15.94
C PRO A 2 11.74 14.17 15.14
N ASN A 3 12.30 13.14 15.78
CA ASN A 3 12.23 11.73 15.38
C ASN A 3 10.77 11.27 15.47
N GLY A 4 9.92 11.87 14.63
CA GLY A 4 8.48 11.68 14.67
C GLY A 4 8.12 10.38 13.99
N THR A 5 7.74 9.41 14.79
CA THR A 5 7.01 8.25 14.30
C THR A 5 5.58 8.68 13.96
N VAL A 6 5.12 8.40 12.75
CA VAL A 6 3.76 8.76 12.29
C VAL A 6 3.00 7.51 11.90
N HIS A 7 1.76 7.39 12.32
CA HIS A 7 0.87 6.33 11.84
C HIS A 7 0.16 6.78 10.58
N GLY A 8 0.09 5.90 9.59
CA GLY A 8 -0.59 6.16 8.34
C GLY A 8 -1.16 4.91 7.71
N TRP A 9 -1.65 5.07 6.50
CA TRP A 9 -2.26 4.03 5.71
C TRP A 9 -1.67 3.98 4.30
N ARG A 10 -1.35 2.78 3.85
CA ARG A 10 -0.82 2.52 2.51
C ARG A 10 -1.61 1.37 1.89
N PHE A 11 -1.58 1.26 0.57
CA PHE A 11 -2.07 0.08 -0.13
C PHE A 11 -1.00 -0.50 -1.06
N TRP A 12 -1.19 -1.77 -1.41
CA TRP A 12 -0.32 -2.54 -2.29
C TRP A 12 -1.15 -3.37 -3.26
N ARG A 13 -0.46 -3.87 -4.29
CA ARG A 13 -0.98 -4.88 -5.22
C ARG A 13 -0.43 -6.25 -4.86
N VAL A 14 -1.23 -7.30 -5.01
CA VAL A 14 -0.77 -8.69 -4.96
C VAL A 14 -1.25 -9.39 -6.24
N ASP A 15 -0.33 -10.13 -6.87
CA ASP A 15 -0.64 -10.92 -8.06
C ASP A 15 -1.60 -12.07 -7.69
N PRO A 16 -2.79 -12.16 -8.32
CA PRO A 16 -3.73 -13.24 -8.06
C PRO A 16 -3.19 -14.64 -8.40
N ALA A 17 -2.22 -14.74 -9.32
CA ALA A 17 -1.57 -16.00 -9.68
C ALA A 17 -0.56 -16.46 -8.62
N ALA A 18 -0.04 -15.53 -7.80
CA ALA A 18 0.87 -15.85 -6.72
C ALA A 18 0.12 -16.28 -5.43
N VAL A 19 -1.19 -16.06 -5.35
CA VAL A 19 -2.01 -16.50 -4.20
C VAL A 19 -2.08 -18.01 -4.17
N ASN A 20 -1.42 -18.62 -3.16
CA ASN A 20 -1.11 -20.05 -2.94
C ASN A 20 0.37 -20.44 -3.15
N THR A 21 1.18 -19.53 -3.66
CA THR A 21 2.63 -19.71 -3.79
C THR A 21 3.36 -19.07 -2.61
N ARG A 22 4.61 -19.45 -2.37
CA ARG A 22 5.48 -18.77 -1.41
C ARG A 22 5.98 -17.40 -1.91
N ASP A 23 5.65 -17.05 -3.16
CA ASP A 23 6.13 -15.85 -3.83
C ASP A 23 5.14 -14.67 -3.75
N ALA A 24 4.02 -14.82 -3.05
CA ALA A 24 3.08 -13.73 -2.85
C ALA A 24 3.70 -12.60 -2.01
N VAL A 25 3.97 -11.49 -2.68
CA VAL A 25 4.58 -10.31 -2.07
C VAL A 25 3.71 -9.07 -2.33
N LEU A 26 3.77 -8.11 -1.41
CA LEU A 26 3.13 -6.82 -1.55
C LEU A 26 3.95 -5.96 -2.52
N TRP A 27 3.35 -5.51 -3.61
CA TRP A 27 3.99 -4.63 -4.60
C TRP A 27 3.51 -3.20 -4.46
N SER A 28 4.41 -2.23 -4.65
CA SER A 28 4.04 -0.82 -4.70
C SER A 28 2.96 -0.59 -5.76
N PRO A 29 1.90 0.17 -5.44
CA PRO A 29 0.81 0.38 -6.38
C PRO A 29 1.15 1.40 -7.47
N TYR A 30 2.24 2.15 -7.31
CA TYR A 30 2.62 3.26 -8.20
C TYR A 30 3.56 2.81 -9.31
N ASP A 31 4.60 2.04 -8.98
CA ASP A 31 5.59 1.57 -9.96
C ASP A 31 5.39 0.11 -10.38
N GLY A 32 4.66 -0.70 -9.61
CA GLY A 32 4.50 -2.14 -9.83
C GLY A 32 5.81 -2.95 -9.83
N ARG A 33 6.92 -2.35 -9.40
CA ARG A 33 8.29 -2.90 -9.46
C ARG A 33 8.96 -2.96 -8.09
N THR A 34 8.49 -2.18 -7.13
CA THR A 34 9.03 -2.18 -5.78
C THR A 34 8.29 -3.22 -4.94
N ALA A 35 8.93 -4.37 -4.73
CA ALA A 35 8.46 -5.42 -3.83
C ALA A 35 8.70 -5.05 -2.36
N TRP A 36 7.78 -5.47 -1.50
CA TRP A 36 7.89 -5.40 -0.03
C TRP A 36 7.95 -6.81 0.52
N PRO A 37 9.11 -7.49 0.50
CA PRO A 37 9.19 -8.91 0.90
C PRO A 37 8.99 -9.14 2.40
N GLN A 38 9.00 -8.08 3.22
CA GLN A 38 8.98 -8.15 4.67
C GLN A 38 8.15 -7.02 5.26
N LYS A 39 7.74 -7.16 6.53
CA LYS A 39 6.93 -6.15 7.24
C LYS A 39 7.65 -4.83 7.46
N HIS A 40 8.97 -4.85 7.58
CA HIS A 40 9.81 -3.66 7.67
C HIS A 40 10.35 -3.35 6.27
N PHE A 41 10.21 -2.09 5.86
CA PHE A 41 10.66 -1.63 4.55
C PHE A 41 11.46 -0.35 4.70
N ARG A 42 12.64 -0.32 4.06
CA ARG A 42 13.48 0.87 3.93
C ARG A 42 13.52 1.29 2.49
N ALA A 43 13.08 2.52 2.21
CA ALA A 43 13.08 3.07 0.87
C ALA A 43 14.51 3.26 0.35
N ARG A 44 14.65 3.14 -0.97
CA ARG A 44 15.85 3.51 -1.72
C ARG A 44 15.42 4.38 -2.89
N CYS A 45 16.21 5.37 -3.26
CA CYS A 45 15.92 6.15 -4.45
C CYS A 45 16.35 5.36 -5.70
N PRO A 46 15.44 5.09 -6.66
CA PRO A 46 15.79 4.33 -7.86
C PRO A 46 16.58 5.17 -8.87
N VAL A 47 16.49 6.51 -8.78
CA VAL A 47 17.13 7.44 -9.72
C VAL A 47 18.51 7.87 -9.23
N HIS A 48 18.63 8.20 -7.93
CA HIS A 48 19.85 8.72 -7.34
C HIS A 48 20.25 7.87 -6.11
N PRO A 49 21.16 6.90 -6.26
CA PRO A 49 21.53 5.98 -5.17
C PRO A 49 22.10 6.67 -3.91
N ALA A 50 22.63 7.89 -4.06
CA ALA A 50 23.17 8.68 -2.96
C ALA A 50 22.09 9.39 -2.12
N HIS A 51 20.84 9.46 -2.59
CA HIS A 51 19.76 10.06 -1.81
C HIS A 51 19.42 9.19 -0.60
N ASP A 52 19.32 9.81 0.56
CA ASP A 52 18.64 9.22 1.72
C ASP A 52 17.15 9.60 1.66
N PRO A 53 16.23 8.65 1.39
CA PRO A 53 14.82 8.98 1.31
C PRO A 53 14.26 9.40 2.67
N PRO A 54 13.30 10.33 2.75
CA PRO A 54 12.78 11.13 1.66
C PRO A 54 13.66 12.36 1.38
N ALA A 55 14.31 12.41 0.22
CA ALA A 55 15.04 13.61 -0.22
C ALA A 55 14.04 14.70 -0.66
N SER A 56 14.30 15.95 -0.28
CA SER A 56 13.37 17.08 -0.46
C SER A 56 13.03 17.40 -1.91
N ASP A 57 13.97 17.15 -2.83
CA ASP A 57 13.89 17.44 -4.26
C ASP A 57 13.64 16.18 -5.12
N CYS A 58 13.23 15.08 -4.49
CA CYS A 58 13.02 13.80 -5.13
C CYS A 58 11.65 13.22 -4.76
N LEU A 59 11.16 12.25 -5.53
CA LEU A 59 9.95 11.48 -5.22
C LEU A 59 10.27 10.15 -4.51
N CYS A 60 11.49 10.01 -3.96
CA CYS A 60 11.86 8.81 -3.22
C CYS A 60 11.23 8.78 -1.83
N GLY A 61 10.89 7.58 -1.36
CA GLY A 61 10.38 7.36 -0.01
C GLY A 61 9.19 6.41 0.02
N VAL A 62 8.75 6.09 1.23
CA VAL A 62 7.48 5.41 1.47
C VAL A 62 6.38 6.45 1.59
N TYR A 63 5.32 6.27 0.82
CA TYR A 63 4.13 7.12 0.84
C TYR A 63 3.01 6.46 1.63
N ALA A 64 2.34 7.23 2.48
CA ALA A 64 1.13 6.82 3.18
C ALA A 64 0.25 8.04 3.50
N VAL A 65 -1.06 7.85 3.49
CA VAL A 65 -2.03 8.89 3.89
C VAL A 65 -2.30 8.85 5.39
N PRO A 66 -2.73 9.96 6.01
CA PRO A 66 -2.98 10.03 7.44
C PRO A 66 -4.18 9.18 7.91
N ASN A 67 -5.18 8.93 7.05
CA ASN A 67 -6.43 8.31 7.47
C ASN A 67 -6.94 7.23 6.51
N VAL A 68 -7.82 6.38 7.05
CA VAL A 68 -8.37 5.23 6.34
C VAL A 68 -9.41 5.61 5.26
N VAL A 69 -9.98 6.81 5.32
CA VAL A 69 -10.97 7.27 4.33
C VAL A 69 -10.26 7.57 3.02
N ASP A 70 -9.16 8.31 3.08
CA ASP A 70 -8.37 8.71 1.91
C ASP A 70 -7.77 7.48 1.20
N ILE A 71 -7.23 6.52 1.95
CA ILE A 71 -6.62 5.33 1.33
C ILE A 71 -7.67 4.47 0.61
N ARG A 72 -8.91 4.43 1.12
CA ARG A 72 -10.01 3.71 0.47
C ARG A 72 -10.45 4.42 -0.80
N TRP A 73 -10.45 5.75 -0.79
CA TRP A 73 -10.65 6.53 -2.01
C TRP A 73 -9.54 6.28 -3.05
N GLN A 74 -8.26 6.21 -2.65
CA GLN A 74 -7.16 5.86 -3.56
C GLN A 74 -7.36 4.49 -4.21
N VAL A 75 -7.62 3.47 -3.39
CA VAL A 75 -7.85 2.10 -3.85
C VAL A 75 -9.01 2.06 -4.84
N ARG A 76 -10.10 2.79 -4.55
CA ARG A 76 -11.25 2.90 -5.44
C ARG A 76 -10.85 3.54 -6.77
N ALA A 77 -10.17 4.69 -6.74
CA ALA A 77 -9.73 5.40 -7.93
C ALA A 77 -8.82 4.54 -8.81
N ILE A 78 -7.86 3.83 -8.22
CA ILE A 78 -6.98 2.91 -8.95
C ILE A 78 -7.76 1.77 -9.59
N ARG A 79 -8.71 1.16 -8.85
CA ARG A 79 -9.54 0.08 -9.39
C ARG A 79 -10.37 0.50 -10.59
N PHE A 80 -10.89 1.72 -10.59
CA PHE A 80 -11.73 2.23 -11.69
C PHE A 80 -10.94 2.81 -12.87
N ASN A 81 -9.80 3.45 -12.61
CA ASN A 81 -9.12 4.27 -13.63
C ASN A 81 -7.81 3.66 -14.15
N ALA A 82 -7.10 2.87 -13.35
CA ALA A 82 -5.72 2.46 -13.65
C ALA A 82 -5.56 0.96 -13.96
N ILE A 83 -6.55 0.13 -13.63
CA ILE A 83 -6.54 -1.30 -13.93
C ILE A 83 -7.33 -1.54 -15.23
N PRO A 84 -6.70 -2.06 -16.30
CA PRO A 84 -7.40 -2.38 -17.54
C PRO A 84 -8.53 -3.38 -17.33
N LYS A 85 -9.71 -3.12 -17.88
CA LYS A 85 -10.89 -4.00 -17.76
C LYS A 85 -10.70 -5.39 -18.40
N SER A 86 -9.74 -5.53 -19.31
CA SER A 86 -9.43 -6.78 -20.01
C SER A 86 -8.44 -7.68 -19.25
N ALA A 87 -7.81 -7.19 -18.18
CA ALA A 87 -6.86 -7.96 -17.39
C ALA A 87 -7.54 -8.54 -16.15
N THR A 88 -7.06 -9.70 -15.68
CA THR A 88 -7.39 -10.15 -14.32
C THR A 88 -6.85 -9.10 -13.33
N PRO A 89 -7.72 -8.43 -12.58
CA PRO A 89 -7.30 -7.36 -11.68
C PRO A 89 -6.42 -7.93 -10.56
N PRO A 90 -5.41 -7.21 -10.07
CA PRO A 90 -4.68 -7.61 -8.87
C PRO A 90 -5.56 -7.49 -7.63
N PHE A 91 -5.21 -8.26 -6.60
CA PHE A 91 -5.71 -7.97 -5.26
C PHE A 91 -5.15 -6.63 -4.80
N LEU A 92 -6.02 -5.77 -4.27
CA LEU A 92 -5.62 -4.56 -3.58
C LEU A 92 -5.65 -4.83 -2.07
N VAL A 93 -4.59 -4.49 -1.37
CA VAL A 93 -4.47 -4.72 0.08
C VAL A 93 -4.18 -3.38 0.74
N ILE A 94 -4.97 -3.00 1.74
CA ILE A 94 -4.69 -1.81 2.57
C ILE A 94 -3.93 -2.26 3.81
N GLY A 95 -3.02 -1.44 4.32
CA GLY A 95 -2.36 -1.70 5.60
C GLY A 95 -2.16 -0.45 6.42
N ARG A 96 -2.22 -0.65 7.73
CA ARG A 96 -1.80 0.34 8.71
C ARG A 96 -0.30 0.27 8.85
N VAL A 97 0.37 1.40 8.69
CA VAL A 97 1.83 1.51 8.76
C VAL A 97 2.27 2.47 9.84
N THR A 98 3.46 2.22 10.37
CA THR A 98 4.21 3.13 11.21
C THR A 98 5.39 3.63 10.39
N LEU A 99 5.47 4.94 10.20
CA LEU A 99 6.51 5.60 9.41
C LEU A 99 7.58 6.18 10.34
N SER A 100 8.85 5.98 10.00
CA SER A 100 9.98 6.60 10.69
C SER A 100 10.54 7.74 9.85
N HIS A 101 10.87 8.87 10.50
CA HIS A 101 11.36 10.07 9.83
C HIS A 101 10.38 10.60 8.76
N ALA A 102 9.08 10.60 9.11
CA ALA A 102 8.04 11.04 8.21
C ALA A 102 8.05 12.56 8.05
N VAL A 103 7.94 13.03 6.81
CA VAL A 103 7.72 14.43 6.45
C VAL A 103 6.38 14.58 5.74
N PRO A 104 5.62 15.66 5.99
CA PRO A 104 4.44 15.97 5.19
C PRO A 104 4.81 16.11 3.71
N HIS A 105 3.96 15.61 2.85
CA HIS A 105 4.07 15.72 1.41
C HIS A 105 2.72 16.09 0.82
N THR A 106 2.71 17.20 0.09
CA THR A 106 1.57 17.61 -0.71
C THR A 106 2.05 17.66 -2.14
N ASP A 107 1.54 16.76 -2.98
CA ASP A 107 1.86 16.82 -4.39
C ASP A 107 1.18 18.06 -4.98
N SER A 108 1.99 19.00 -5.46
CA SER A 108 1.50 20.29 -5.97
C SER A 108 1.25 20.24 -7.49
N ALA A 109 1.46 19.08 -8.12
CA ALA A 109 1.30 18.91 -9.55
C ALA A 109 -0.18 18.94 -9.97
N PRO A 110 -0.54 19.57 -11.11
CA PRO A 110 -1.89 19.48 -11.67
C PRO A 110 -2.27 18.02 -11.94
N GLY A 111 -3.34 17.53 -11.29
CA GLY A 111 -3.78 16.14 -11.38
C GLY A 111 -3.12 15.18 -10.37
N GLY A 112 -2.26 15.70 -9.48
CA GLY A 112 -1.75 14.96 -8.33
C GLY A 112 -2.84 14.61 -7.31
N PRO A 113 -2.54 13.70 -6.36
CA PRO A 113 -3.45 13.35 -5.28
C PRO A 113 -3.92 14.59 -4.50
N LEU A 114 -5.23 14.83 -4.43
CA LEU A 114 -5.86 15.96 -3.72
C LEU A 114 -5.86 15.82 -2.19
N TYR A 115 -5.18 14.81 -1.65
CA TYR A 115 -5.17 14.49 -0.22
C TYR A 115 -3.74 14.56 0.34
N PRO A 116 -3.58 14.95 1.61
CA PRO A 116 -2.28 15.02 2.25
C PRO A 116 -1.65 13.63 2.36
N GLU A 117 -0.36 13.54 2.10
CA GLU A 117 0.43 12.33 2.29
C GLU A 117 1.61 12.60 3.23
N PHE A 118 2.16 11.52 3.77
CA PHE A 118 3.48 11.51 4.38
C PHE A 118 4.45 10.79 3.47
N ARG A 119 5.68 11.28 3.44
CA ARG A 119 6.84 10.57 2.89
C ARG A 119 7.79 10.19 4.00
N ALA A 120 8.33 8.99 3.96
CA ALA A 120 9.22 8.49 5.00
C ALA A 120 10.39 7.67 4.45
N ALA A 121 11.45 7.58 5.24
CA ALA A 121 12.61 6.73 4.94
C ALA A 121 12.26 5.25 5.09
N GLU A 122 11.49 4.96 6.13
CA GLU A 122 11.18 3.62 6.57
C GLU A 122 9.72 3.50 6.96
N ALA A 123 9.20 2.29 6.82
CA ALA A 123 7.86 1.95 7.26
C ALA A 123 7.82 0.52 7.81
N THR A 124 6.98 0.34 8.82
CA THR A 124 6.62 -0.96 9.38
C THR A 124 5.14 -1.21 9.19
N ILE A 125 4.78 -2.34 8.61
CA ILE A 125 3.40 -2.81 8.53
C ILE A 125 2.98 -3.30 9.92
N ASN A 126 1.85 -2.79 10.42
CA ASN A 126 1.28 -3.20 11.71
C ASN A 126 0.03 -4.08 11.56
N GLY A 127 -0.59 -4.08 10.38
CA GLY A 127 -1.79 -4.84 10.09
C GLY A 127 -2.25 -4.62 8.66
N LEU A 128 -2.90 -5.63 8.10
CA LEU A 128 -3.37 -5.64 6.71
C LEU A 128 -4.87 -5.91 6.63
N TYR A 129 -5.46 -5.39 5.56
CA TYR A 129 -6.87 -5.49 5.23
C TYR A 129 -6.99 -5.94 3.79
N VAL A 130 -7.53 -7.15 3.62
CA VAL A 130 -7.86 -7.74 2.32
C VAL A 130 -9.33 -7.45 2.05
N PHE A 131 -9.66 -6.96 0.86
CA PHE A 131 -11.06 -6.78 0.49
C PHE A 131 -11.72 -8.12 0.20
N LYS A 132 -13.01 -8.24 0.53
CA LYS A 132 -13.87 -9.30 0.01
C LYS A 132 -13.93 -9.16 -1.50
N ASP A 133 -13.14 -9.97 -2.18
CA ASP A 133 -13.02 -9.85 -3.62
C ASP A 133 -14.14 -10.62 -4.33
N ARG A 134 -14.97 -9.89 -5.10
CA ARG A 134 -15.98 -10.50 -5.97
C ARG A 134 -15.35 -11.09 -7.23
N GLU A 135 -14.21 -10.56 -7.66
CA GLU A 135 -13.55 -10.94 -8.91
C GLU A 135 -12.77 -12.25 -8.75
N HIS A 136 -12.19 -12.49 -7.57
CA HIS A 136 -11.44 -13.72 -7.27
C HIS A 136 -12.19 -14.72 -6.39
N GLY A 137 -13.29 -14.28 -5.76
CA GLY A 137 -14.09 -15.08 -4.86
C GLY A 137 -13.59 -15.08 -3.40
N PRO A 138 -14.47 -15.46 -2.45
CA PRO A 138 -14.19 -15.39 -1.03
C PRO A 138 -13.09 -16.35 -0.57
N ALA A 139 -12.97 -17.54 -1.19
CA ALA A 139 -11.94 -18.52 -0.84
C ALA A 139 -10.52 -17.98 -1.08
N LYS A 140 -10.27 -17.37 -2.25
CA LYS A 140 -8.96 -16.75 -2.53
C LYS A 140 -8.64 -15.58 -1.59
N SER A 141 -9.66 -14.84 -1.14
CA SER A 141 -9.46 -13.77 -0.14
C SER A 141 -8.99 -14.35 1.21
N GLN A 142 -9.50 -15.53 1.60
CA GLN A 142 -9.09 -16.26 2.81
C GLN A 142 -7.69 -16.86 2.68
N GLU A 143 -7.37 -17.42 1.51
CA GLU A 143 -6.01 -17.89 1.19
C GLU A 143 -5.01 -16.75 1.28
N LEU A 144 -5.31 -15.60 0.66
CA LEU A 144 -4.48 -14.41 0.72
C LEU A 144 -4.34 -13.87 2.15
N GLN A 145 -5.42 -13.85 2.94
CA GLN A 145 -5.37 -13.47 4.35
C GLN A 145 -4.37 -14.33 5.13
N SER A 146 -4.49 -15.66 4.99
CA SER A 146 -3.64 -16.62 5.71
C SER A 146 -2.18 -16.47 5.31
N LEU A 147 -1.94 -16.34 4.01
CA LEU A 147 -0.61 -16.17 3.42
C LEU A 147 0.06 -14.87 3.91
N LEU A 148 -0.63 -13.73 3.83
CA LEU A 148 -0.09 -12.45 4.28
C LEU A 148 0.11 -12.42 5.80
N SER A 149 -0.77 -13.05 6.58
CA SER A 149 -0.61 -13.10 8.03
C SER A 149 0.65 -13.87 8.42
N SER A 150 0.92 -14.99 7.76
CA SER A 150 2.14 -15.77 7.97
C SER A 150 3.39 -15.08 7.45
N ALA A 151 3.35 -14.51 6.23
CA ALA A 151 4.53 -13.92 5.59
C ALA A 151 5.00 -12.62 6.26
N TYR A 152 4.06 -11.81 6.75
CA TYR A 152 4.38 -10.51 7.33
C TYR A 152 4.30 -10.50 8.85
N ASP A 153 3.84 -11.58 9.50
CA ASP A 153 3.73 -11.67 10.96
C ASP A 153 2.93 -10.47 11.53
N VAL A 154 1.75 -10.23 10.94
CA VAL A 154 0.82 -9.17 11.35
C VAL A 154 -0.63 -9.67 11.29
N PRO A 155 -1.54 -9.06 12.05
CA PRO A 155 -2.97 -9.31 11.91
C PRO A 155 -3.45 -8.95 10.50
N VAL A 156 -4.19 -9.86 9.87
CA VAL A 156 -4.85 -9.61 8.58
C VAL A 156 -6.34 -9.83 8.73
N SER A 157 -7.14 -8.84 8.34
CA SER A 157 -8.60 -8.93 8.37
C SER A 157 -9.18 -8.90 6.96
N ILE A 158 -10.28 -9.63 6.76
CA ILE A 158 -11.07 -9.55 5.53
C ILE A 158 -12.26 -8.62 5.75
N GLY A 159 -12.35 -7.56 4.96
CA GLY A 159 -13.42 -6.57 5.04
C GLY A 159 -14.20 -6.44 3.74
N GLY A 160 -15.49 -6.14 3.83
CA GLY A 160 -16.21 -5.63 2.66
C GLY A 160 -15.76 -4.21 2.31
N THR A 161 -15.92 -3.80 1.06
CA THR A 161 -16.20 -2.40 0.77
C THR A 161 -17.27 -1.92 1.75
N CYS A 162 -17.20 -0.66 2.18
CA CYS A 162 -18.33 -0.01 2.84
C CYS A 162 -19.56 -0.37 2.04
N VAL A 163 -20.41 -1.20 2.64
CA VAL A 163 -21.77 -1.41 2.19
C VAL A 163 -22.41 -0.04 2.33
N HIS A 164 -23.20 0.33 1.32
CA HIS A 164 -24.07 1.50 1.34
C HIS A 164 -24.63 1.82 2.73
N GLY A 165 -24.65 3.10 3.05
CA GLY A 165 -25.53 3.70 4.06
C GLY A 165 -25.56 5.20 3.77
N ALA A 166 -26.66 5.83 3.38
CA ALA A 166 -28.06 5.42 3.30
C ALA A 166 -28.66 5.83 1.93
#